data_AF-A0A7J2PS33-F1
#
_entry.id   AF-A0A7J2PS33-F1
#
_cell.length_a   1.000
_cell.length_b   1.000
_cell.length_c   1.000
_cell.angle_alpha   90.00
_cell.angle_beta   90.00
_cell.angle_gamma   90.00
#
_symmetry.space_group_name_H-M   'P 1'
#
loop_
_entity.id
_entity.type
_entity.pdbx_description
1 polymer ?
#
loop_
_entity_poly.entity_id
_entity_poly.type
_entity_poly.pdbx_seq_one_letter_code
_entity_poly.pdbx_strand_id
1 'polypeptide(L)'
;MQPKSLKLFILVFLPLTLAIFILTSSGQASEIPKISNSDIFPTDGWLTSTPEEQGMNSTYISMMYDFIFDNSFDIDSVLIARNGVIVEESYLEDSVVNEALTQPHFSRNFETCIYQAQGKLRNWYSTTKSVTSILIGIAIQNGFIDNVSQT
;
A
#
# COMPACT_ATOMS: atom_id res chain seq x y z
N MET A 1 24.42 -30.09 -50.51
CA MET A 1 24.46 -31.36 -49.73
C MET A 1 24.77 -31.00 -48.28
N GLN A 2 23.78 -31.02 -47.39
CA GLN A 2 24.00 -30.73 -45.96
C GLN A 2 24.75 -31.90 -45.31
N PRO A 3 25.81 -31.66 -44.50
CA PRO A 3 26.60 -32.74 -43.94
C PRO A 3 25.74 -33.61 -43.02
N LYS A 4 25.86 -34.95 -43.14
CA LYS A 4 25.05 -35.92 -42.37
C LYS A 4 25.16 -35.71 -40.85
N SER A 5 26.30 -35.20 -40.38
CA SER A 5 26.54 -34.83 -38.98
C SER A 5 25.70 -33.64 -38.49
N LEU A 6 25.40 -32.67 -39.36
CA LEU A 6 24.61 -31.49 -39.01
C LEU A 6 23.12 -31.82 -38.87
N LYS A 7 22.60 -32.75 -39.69
CA LYS A 7 21.23 -33.25 -39.55
C LYS A 7 21.01 -34.05 -38.26
N LEU A 8 22.00 -34.84 -37.85
CA LEU A 8 21.96 -35.60 -36.62
C LEU A 8 22.04 -34.68 -35.38
N PHE A 9 22.86 -33.63 -35.45
CA PHE A 9 22.97 -32.64 -34.38
C PHE A 9 21.65 -31.88 -34.18
N ILE A 10 21.00 -31.43 -35.25
CA ILE A 10 19.71 -30.71 -35.17
C ILE A 10 18.60 -31.63 -34.65
N LEU A 11 18.55 -32.90 -35.06
CA LEU A 11 17.51 -33.84 -34.61
C LEU A 11 17.61 -34.21 -33.13
N VAL A 12 18.81 -34.17 -32.53
CA VAL A 12 19.02 -34.58 -31.14
C VAL A 12 19.04 -33.38 -30.19
N PHE A 13 19.74 -32.30 -30.55
CA PHE A 13 19.98 -31.19 -29.62
C PHE A 13 18.89 -30.11 -29.66
N LEU A 14 18.20 -29.91 -30.79
CA LEU A 14 17.09 -28.94 -30.89
C LEU A 14 15.88 -29.30 -30.02
N PRO A 15 15.37 -30.55 -29.98
CA PRO A 15 14.26 -30.89 -29.09
C PRO A 15 14.66 -30.88 -27.61
N LEU A 16 15.94 -31.13 -27.30
CA LEU A 16 16.45 -31.12 -25.94
C LEU A 16 16.50 -29.69 -25.35
N THR A 17 16.96 -28.71 -26.14
CA THR A 17 16.94 -27.30 -25.71
C THR A 17 15.54 -26.73 -25.65
N LEU A 18 14.64 -27.15 -26.55
CA LEU A 18 13.23 -26.76 -26.53
C LEU A 18 12.50 -27.33 -25.30
N ALA A 19 12.80 -28.57 -24.89
CA ALA A 19 12.24 -29.16 -23.68
C ALA A 19 12.69 -28.44 -22.40
N ILE A 20 13.96 -28.01 -22.32
CA ILE A 20 14.49 -27.22 -21.20
C ILE A 20 13.83 -25.83 -21.13
N PHE A 21 13.51 -25.22 -22.28
CA PHE A 21 12.79 -23.95 -22.33
C PHE A 21 11.34 -24.07 -21.86
N ILE A 22 10.66 -25.20 -22.13
CA ILE A 22 9.28 -25.45 -21.66
C ILE A 22 9.26 -25.74 -20.14
N LEU A 23 10.32 -26.36 -19.59
CA LEU A 23 10.44 -26.64 -18.16
C LEU A 23 10.71 -25.38 -17.31
N THR A 24 11.22 -24.30 -17.91
CA THR A 24 11.50 -23.03 -17.21
C THR A 24 10.36 -22.01 -17.35
N SER A 25 9.34 -22.28 -18.18
CA SER A 25 8.16 -21.41 -18.33
C SER A 25 6.99 -21.79 -17.41
N SER A 26 7.23 -22.51 -16.32
CA SER A 26 6.27 -22.59 -15.21
C SER A 26 6.29 -21.26 -14.46
N GLY A 27 5.66 -20.24 -15.05
CA GLY A 27 5.21 -19.08 -14.30
C GLY A 27 4.24 -19.59 -13.23
N GLN A 28 4.75 -19.79 -12.01
CA GLN A 28 3.88 -19.98 -10.86
C GLN A 28 3.08 -18.70 -10.74
N ALA A 29 1.78 -18.77 -11.05
CA ALA A 29 0.85 -17.77 -10.60
C ALA A 29 0.95 -17.77 -9.08
N SER A 30 1.41 -16.66 -8.51
CA SER A 30 1.47 -16.50 -7.06
C SER A 30 0.04 -16.68 -6.53
N GLU A 31 -0.23 -17.77 -5.81
CA GLU A 31 -1.49 -17.90 -5.10
C GLU A 31 -1.55 -16.77 -4.07
N ILE A 32 -2.56 -15.90 -4.18
CA ILE A 32 -2.78 -14.86 -3.18
C ILE A 32 -2.93 -15.57 -1.83
N PRO A 33 -2.14 -15.22 -0.80
CA PRO A 33 -2.22 -15.84 0.51
C PRO A 33 -3.67 -15.82 0.99
N LYS A 34 -4.23 -16.99 1.31
CA LYS A 34 -5.60 -17.10 1.79
C LYS A 34 -5.62 -16.75 3.28
N ILE A 35 -5.71 -15.47 3.58
CA ILE A 35 -5.58 -14.97 4.94
C ILE A 35 -6.84 -15.31 5.74
N SER A 36 -6.66 -15.92 6.91
CA SER A 36 -7.75 -16.33 7.81
C SER A 36 -8.19 -15.14 8.67
N ASN A 37 -9.50 -14.91 8.78
CA ASN A 37 -10.07 -13.75 9.50
C ASN A 37 -9.75 -13.70 11.00
N SER A 38 -9.22 -14.76 11.61
CA SER A 38 -8.88 -14.78 13.05
C SER A 38 -7.47 -14.28 13.36
N ASP A 39 -6.62 -14.13 12.35
CA ASP A 39 -5.19 -13.83 12.52
C ASP A 39 -4.84 -12.36 12.17
N ILE A 40 -5.83 -11.57 11.75
CA ILE A 40 -5.62 -10.24 11.15
C ILE A 40 -6.44 -9.22 11.94
N PHE A 41 -5.79 -8.44 12.80
CA PHE A 41 -6.36 -7.26 13.47
C PHE A 41 -7.51 -7.58 14.49
N PRO A 42 -7.56 -6.92 15.68
CA PRO A 42 -6.86 -5.68 16.05
C PRO A 42 -5.57 -5.82 16.87
N THR A 43 -5.11 -7.02 17.22
CA THR A 43 -4.15 -7.14 18.34
C THR A 43 -2.68 -7.27 17.96
N ASP A 44 -2.31 -7.86 16.82
CA ASP A 44 -0.90 -8.14 16.47
C ASP A 44 -0.33 -7.25 15.35
N GLY A 45 -1.07 -6.21 14.95
CA GLY A 45 -0.69 -5.28 13.88
C GLY A 45 -1.26 -5.68 12.51
N TRP A 46 -0.82 -4.95 11.48
CA TRP A 46 -1.21 -5.20 10.09
C TRP A 46 -0.21 -6.16 9.44
N LEU A 47 -0.72 -7.14 8.70
CA LEU A 47 0.13 -8.00 7.87
C LEU A 47 0.68 -7.22 6.68
N THR A 48 1.89 -7.58 6.26
CA THR A 48 2.57 -7.00 5.10
C THR A 48 2.79 -8.05 4.01
N SER A 49 2.76 -7.67 2.74
CA SER A 49 3.10 -8.53 1.60
C SER A 49 3.76 -7.73 0.49
N THR A 50 4.50 -8.39 -0.39
CA THR A 50 5.11 -7.72 -1.55
C THR A 50 4.07 -7.32 -2.59
N PRO A 51 4.36 -6.30 -3.43
CA PRO A 51 3.50 -5.98 -4.58
C PRO A 51 3.21 -7.20 -5.46
N GLU A 52 4.23 -7.99 -5.79
CA GLU A 52 4.11 -9.14 -6.70
C GLU A 52 3.20 -10.24 -6.16
N GLU A 53 3.31 -10.57 -4.87
CA GLU A 53 2.41 -11.53 -4.19
C GLU A 53 0.95 -11.07 -4.21
N GLN A 54 0.72 -9.75 -4.23
CA GLN A 54 -0.61 -9.14 -4.34
C GLN A 54 -1.03 -8.86 -5.79
N GLY A 55 -0.31 -9.40 -6.78
CA GLY A 55 -0.59 -9.22 -8.20
C GLY A 55 -0.49 -7.76 -8.63
N MET A 56 0.44 -7.01 -8.04
CA MET A 56 0.81 -5.65 -8.41
C MET A 56 2.17 -5.66 -9.10
N ASN A 57 2.40 -4.67 -9.95
CA ASN A 57 3.70 -4.44 -10.57
C ASN A 57 4.41 -3.31 -9.81
N SER A 58 5.49 -3.65 -9.09
CA SER A 58 6.29 -2.71 -8.31
C SER A 58 6.87 -1.54 -9.13
N THR A 59 7.00 -1.68 -10.46
CA THR A 59 7.48 -0.60 -11.33
C THR A 59 6.57 0.63 -11.25
N TYR A 60 5.24 0.46 -11.14
CA TYR A 60 4.34 1.61 -11.02
C TYR A 60 4.47 2.33 -9.68
N ILE A 61 4.82 1.61 -8.61
CA ILE A 61 5.08 2.21 -7.29
C ILE A 61 6.37 3.02 -7.35
N SER A 62 7.42 2.49 -7.99
CA SER A 62 8.65 3.25 -8.24
C SER A 62 8.38 4.51 -9.07
N MET A 63 7.65 4.38 -10.18
CA MET A 63 7.29 5.52 -11.03
C MET A 63 6.46 6.58 -10.29
N MET A 64 5.62 6.16 -9.34
CA MET A 64 4.90 7.08 -8.46
C MET A 64 5.88 7.87 -7.58
N TYR A 65 6.85 7.21 -6.94
CA TYR A 65 7.85 7.91 -6.14
C TYR A 65 8.71 8.85 -6.99
N ASP A 66 9.19 8.40 -8.15
CA ASP A 66 9.92 9.25 -9.11
C ASP A 66 9.10 10.49 -9.45
N PHE A 67 7.81 10.31 -9.76
CA PHE A 67 6.90 11.42 -10.04
C PHE A 67 6.70 12.35 -8.83
N ILE A 68 6.60 11.81 -7.61
CA ILE A 68 6.49 12.60 -6.38
C ILE A 68 7.71 13.51 -6.21
N PHE A 69 8.91 12.94 -6.34
CA PHE A 69 10.18 13.64 -6.14
C PHE A 69 10.51 14.61 -7.29
N ASP A 70 10.38 14.17 -8.54
CA ASP A 70 10.68 14.98 -9.73
C ASP A 70 9.82 16.25 -9.82
N ASN A 71 8.60 16.20 -9.26
CA ASN A 71 7.68 17.33 -9.24
C ASN A 71 7.64 18.06 -7.88
N SER A 72 8.45 17.62 -6.90
CA SER A 72 8.54 18.23 -5.57
C SER A 72 7.18 18.40 -4.87
N PHE A 73 6.32 17.37 -4.94
CA PHE A 73 5.03 17.40 -4.25
C PHE A 73 5.22 17.36 -2.72
N ASP A 74 4.45 18.15 -1.98
CA ASP A 74 4.39 18.10 -0.50
C ASP A 74 3.53 16.90 -0.06
N ILE A 75 4.06 15.70 -0.27
CA ILE A 75 3.49 14.43 0.20
C ILE A 75 4.38 13.91 1.32
N ASP A 76 3.79 13.69 2.50
CA ASP A 76 4.51 13.25 3.69
C ASP A 76 4.66 11.74 3.80
N SER A 77 3.69 10.99 3.29
CA SER A 77 3.63 9.56 3.46
C SER A 77 2.73 8.93 2.41
N VAL A 78 3.05 7.70 2.03
CA VAL A 78 2.24 6.85 1.16
C VAL A 78 1.94 5.54 1.88
N LEU A 79 0.67 5.13 1.85
CA LEU A 79 0.22 3.83 2.32
C LEU A 79 -0.61 3.18 1.22
N ILE A 80 -0.26 1.96 0.84
CA ILE A 80 -0.99 1.13 -0.12
C ILE A 80 -1.35 -0.17 0.57
N ALA A 81 -2.65 -0.48 0.65
CA ALA A 81 -3.17 -1.74 1.15
C ALA A 81 -4.03 -2.43 0.09
N ARG A 82 -3.88 -3.76 -0.04
CA ARG A 82 -4.65 -4.58 -0.99
C ARG A 82 -4.92 -5.94 -0.36
N ASN A 83 -6.12 -6.49 -0.59
CA ASN A 83 -6.54 -7.81 -0.07
C ASN A 83 -6.37 -7.99 1.45
N GLY A 84 -6.47 -6.91 2.22
CA GLY A 84 -6.36 -6.95 3.69
C GLY A 84 -4.93 -6.92 4.24
N VAL A 85 -3.92 -6.70 3.39
CA VAL A 85 -2.52 -6.52 3.82
C VAL A 85 -1.97 -5.17 3.36
N ILE A 86 -1.00 -4.65 4.10
CA ILE A 86 -0.18 -3.52 3.68
C ILE A 86 0.81 -4.03 2.62
N VAL A 87 0.86 -3.32 1.50
CA VAL A 87 1.77 -3.64 0.39
C VAL A 87 2.95 -2.67 0.35
N GLU A 88 2.70 -1.42 0.70
CA GLU A 88 3.70 -0.35 0.71
C GLU A 88 3.33 0.64 1.81
N GLU A 89 4.28 1.01 2.65
CA GLU A 89 4.15 2.09 3.62
C GLU A 89 5.49 2.81 3.70
N SER A 90 5.50 4.10 3.34
CA SER A 90 6.70 4.93 3.37
C SER A 90 6.38 6.32 3.90
N TYR A 91 7.29 6.84 4.73
CA TYR A 91 7.27 8.20 5.27
C TYR A 91 8.39 8.99 4.58
N LEU A 92 8.01 10.03 3.84
CA LEU A 92 8.91 10.83 3.01
C LEU A 92 9.46 11.98 3.87
N GLU A 93 10.56 11.72 4.58
CA GLU A 93 11.15 12.55 5.66
C GLU A 93 11.61 13.96 5.24
N ASP A 94 11.66 14.29 3.95
CA ASP A 94 12.15 15.60 3.47
C ASP A 94 11.16 16.75 3.61
N SER A 95 9.97 16.51 4.14
CA SER A 95 9.04 17.58 4.44
C SER A 95 9.53 18.31 5.71
N VAL A 96 10.23 19.43 5.53
CA VAL A 96 10.53 20.35 6.64
C VAL A 96 9.20 20.79 7.23
N VAL A 97 8.94 20.48 8.50
CA VAL A 97 7.80 21.05 9.22
C VAL A 97 8.03 22.56 9.21
N ASN A 98 7.21 23.32 8.49
CA ASN A 98 7.21 24.75 8.70
C ASN A 98 6.68 24.96 10.13
N GLU A 99 7.57 25.34 11.06
CA GLU A 99 7.20 25.60 12.44
C GLU A 99 6.05 26.61 12.54
N ALA A 100 5.94 27.54 11.58
CA ALA A 100 4.81 28.47 11.49
C ALA A 100 3.47 27.75 11.23
N LEU A 101 3.43 26.59 10.56
CA LEU A 101 2.21 25.77 10.43
C LEU A 101 1.90 24.96 11.69
N THR A 102 2.87 24.82 12.60
CA THR A 102 2.67 24.22 13.94
C THR A 102 2.42 25.25 15.04
N GLN A 103 2.61 26.54 14.77
CA GLN A 103 2.22 27.56 15.73
C GLN A 103 0.74 27.92 15.51
N PRO A 104 -0.05 28.12 16.58
CA PRO A 104 -1.40 28.64 16.45
C PRO A 104 -1.36 30.06 15.87
N HIS A 105 -1.54 30.19 14.56
CA HIS A 105 -1.75 31.49 13.92
C HIS A 105 -3.18 31.95 14.19
N PHE A 106 -3.28 33.08 14.89
CA PHE A 106 -4.52 33.78 15.25
C PHE A 106 -5.55 33.91 14.10
N SER A 107 -5.09 33.91 12.84
CA SER A 107 -5.92 34.08 11.64
C SER A 107 -6.43 32.78 10.99
N ARG A 108 -6.07 31.59 11.49
CA ARG A 108 -6.58 30.28 10.99
C ARG A 108 -7.17 29.39 12.09
N ASN A 109 -7.60 30.00 13.19
CA ASN A 109 -8.16 29.29 14.34
C ASN A 109 -9.57 28.75 14.05
N PHE A 110 -9.62 27.55 13.45
CA PHE A 110 -10.59 26.54 13.85
C PHE A 110 -9.77 25.36 14.42
N GLU A 111 -9.59 25.38 15.75
CA GLU A 111 -9.19 24.24 16.60
C GLU A 111 -8.05 23.34 16.10
N THR A 112 -6.83 23.86 15.92
CA THR A 112 -5.66 22.97 15.81
C THR A 112 -5.03 22.77 17.19
N CYS A 113 -5.47 21.73 17.91
CA CYS A 113 -4.80 21.25 19.13
C CYS A 113 -3.60 20.37 18.74
N ILE A 114 -2.38 20.77 19.11
CA ILE A 114 -1.17 19.99 18.87
C ILE A 114 -0.82 19.25 20.17
N TYR A 115 -1.01 17.93 20.19
CA TYR A 115 -0.46 17.05 21.23
C TYR A 115 0.88 16.51 20.75
N GLN A 116 1.98 16.90 21.39
CA GLN A 116 3.30 16.31 21.11
C GLN A 116 3.26 14.79 21.36
N ALA A 117 3.15 14.02 20.29
CA ALA A 117 3.44 12.60 20.22
C ALA A 117 4.60 12.44 19.23
N GLN A 118 5.61 11.65 19.57
CA GLN A 118 6.82 11.45 18.78
C GLN A 118 6.48 11.24 17.28
N GLY A 119 6.75 12.26 16.44
CA GLY A 119 6.41 12.27 15.01
C GLY A 119 5.98 13.65 14.52
N LYS A 120 5.98 13.85 13.20
CA LYS A 120 5.48 15.07 12.57
C LYS A 120 3.95 15.05 12.51
N LEU A 121 3.29 15.88 13.32
CA LEU A 121 1.84 16.03 13.27
C LEU A 121 1.38 16.83 12.05
N ARG A 122 0.27 16.40 11.42
CA ARG A 122 -0.36 17.09 10.30
C ARG A 122 -1.85 17.26 10.54
N ASN A 123 -2.41 18.37 10.07
CA ASN A 123 -3.85 18.61 10.13
C ASN A 123 -4.55 17.81 9.02
N TRP A 124 -5.45 16.91 9.40
CA TRP A 124 -6.20 16.05 8.48
C TRP A 124 -7.53 16.68 8.03
N TYR A 125 -7.86 17.88 8.52
CA TYR A 125 -9.04 18.66 8.16
C TYR A 125 -10.33 17.80 8.18
N SER A 126 -11.02 17.72 7.04
CA SER A 126 -12.32 17.04 6.95
C SER A 126 -12.26 15.53 7.11
N THR A 127 -11.08 14.89 7.09
CA THR A 127 -10.94 13.46 7.40
C THR A 127 -11.44 13.13 8.82
N THR A 128 -11.43 14.10 9.74
CA THR A 128 -11.98 13.94 11.10
C THR A 128 -13.46 13.54 11.10
N LYS A 129 -14.23 13.90 10.07
CA LYS A 129 -15.65 13.53 9.93
C LYS A 129 -15.85 12.03 9.83
N SER A 130 -14.93 11.29 9.19
CA SER A 130 -14.99 9.83 9.12
C SER A 130 -14.83 9.21 10.51
N VAL A 131 -13.90 9.74 11.32
CA VAL A 131 -13.71 9.30 12.71
C VAL A 131 -14.94 9.59 13.54
N THR A 132 -15.48 10.81 13.46
CA THR A 132 -16.72 11.18 14.15
C THR A 132 -17.90 10.31 13.70
N SER A 133 -18.02 10.02 12.41
CA SER A 133 -19.06 9.14 11.88
C SER A 133 -18.96 7.72 12.43
N ILE A 134 -17.75 7.18 12.56
CA ILE A 134 -17.52 5.86 13.18
C ILE A 134 -17.94 5.89 14.65
N LEU A 135 -17.55 6.93 15.40
CA LEU A 135 -17.93 7.08 16.81
C LEU A 135 -19.45 7.17 17.00
N ILE A 136 -20.16 7.89 16.11
CA ILE A 136 -21.63 7.92 16.11
C ILE A 136 -22.20 6.52 15.87
N GLY A 137 -21.64 5.76 14.91
CA GLY A 137 -22.05 4.37 14.67
C GLY A 137 -21.87 3.47 15.90
N ILE A 138 -20.73 3.60 16.59
CA ILE A 138 -20.44 2.89 17.85
C ILE A 138 -21.42 3.31 18.96
N ALA A 139 -21.76 4.60 19.04
CA ALA A 139 -22.71 5.10 20.03
C ALA A 139 -24.13 4.54 19.79
N ILE A 140 -24.56 4.43 18.53
CA ILE A 140 -25.83 3.77 18.17
C ILE A 140 -25.79 2.28 18.53
N GLN A 141 -24.72 1.58 18.16
CA GLN A 141 -24.55 0.16 18.47
C GLN A 141 -24.63 -0.13 19.98
N ASN A 142 -24.09 0.77 20.81
CA ASN A 142 -24.10 0.65 22.26
C ASN A 142 -25.38 1.21 22.92
N GLY A 143 -26.33 1.73 22.14
CA GLY A 143 -27.60 2.26 22.65
C GLY A 143 -27.51 3.63 23.32
N PHE A 144 -26.41 4.38 23.11
CA PHE A 144 -26.29 5.77 23.59
C PHE A 144 -27.03 6.77 22.69
N ILE A 145 -27.26 6.40 21.42
CA ILE A 145 -28.03 7.14 20.41
C ILE A 145 -29.05 6.15 19.86
N ASP A 146 -30.31 6.55 19.72
CA ASP A 146 -31.37 5.59 19.36
C ASP A 146 -31.23 5.12 17.91
N ASN A 147 -31.00 6.06 16.99
CA ASN A 147 -30.89 5.81 15.55
C ASN A 147 -30.43 7.08 14.80
N VAL A 148 -30.22 6.95 13.49
CA VAL A 148 -29.77 8.02 12.59
C VAL A 148 -30.81 9.12 12.30
N SER A 149 -32.06 8.96 12.75
CA SER A 149 -33.15 9.91 12.50
C SER A 149 -33.48 10.79 13.70
N GLN A 150 -32.66 10.78 14.75
CA GLN A 150 -32.82 11.71 15.89
C GLN A 150 -32.58 13.15 15.41
N THR A 151 -33.58 14.01 15.64
CA THR A 151 -33.54 15.46 15.41
C THR A 151 -33.39 16.22 16.72
#